data_AF-A0A2W5PLU1-F1
#
_entry.id   AF-A0A2W5PLU1-F1
#
_cell.length_a   1.000
_cell.length_b   1.000
_cell.length_c   1.000
_cell.angle_alpha   90.00
_cell.angle_beta   90.00
_cell.angle_gamma   90.00
#
_symmetry.space_group_name_H-M   'P 1'
#
loop_
_entity.id
_entity.type
_entity.pdbx_description
1 polymer ?
#
loop_
_entity_poly.entity_id
_entity_poly.type
_entity_poly.pdbx_seq_one_letter_code
_entity_poly.pdbx_strand_id
1 'polypeptide(L)'
;AVLACTQFPTCQGSWWPPMNFSQAFEIWRELGETQAGVPLEFAALTAIHYTHRLAAYLVFAVLGVLAVRLMRLPALRAQGRWLAGLALLQLATGLGNVLLGWPLVAAVLHTGGAAAMAVVLTWTLCESRREAAGVHSPLSHVPPPTRRLEAAR
;
A
#
# COMPACT_ATOMS: atom_id res chain seq x y z
N ALA A 1 8.62 -16.99 -7.67
CA ALA A 1 7.57 -16.32 -8.49
C ALA A 1 8.09 -15.07 -9.23
N VAL A 2 8.87 -14.18 -8.60
CA VAL A 2 9.29 -12.89 -9.20
C VAL A 2 10.01 -13.00 -10.56
N LEU A 3 10.66 -14.13 -10.84
CA LEU A 3 11.34 -14.38 -12.12
C LEU A 3 10.46 -15.10 -13.18
N ALA A 4 9.19 -15.41 -12.87
CA ALA A 4 8.30 -16.10 -13.83
C ALA A 4 7.85 -15.20 -14.99
N CYS A 5 7.88 -13.88 -14.78
CA CYS A 5 7.58 -12.86 -15.78
C CYS A 5 8.70 -11.81 -15.74
N THR A 6 9.73 -11.96 -16.57
CA THR A 6 10.88 -11.04 -16.66
C THR A 6 10.66 -9.88 -17.63
N GLN A 7 9.44 -9.76 -18.15
CA GLN A 7 9.05 -8.78 -19.15
C GLN A 7 7.91 -7.91 -18.61
N PHE A 8 7.78 -6.73 -19.19
CA PHE A 8 6.69 -5.80 -18.93
C PHE A 8 6.33 -5.08 -20.24
N PRO A 9 5.04 -4.89 -20.59
CA PRO A 9 3.83 -5.26 -19.84
C PRO A 9 3.37 -6.71 -20.08
N THR A 10 3.92 -7.42 -21.06
CA THR A 10 3.60 -8.85 -21.28
C THR A 10 4.31 -9.75 -20.28
N CYS A 11 3.95 -11.03 -20.25
CA CYS A 11 4.65 -12.08 -19.53
C CYS A 11 4.84 -13.26 -20.49
N GLN A 12 6.08 -13.73 -20.67
CA GLN A 12 6.42 -14.84 -21.59
C GLN A 12 5.94 -14.56 -23.02
N GLY A 13 6.10 -13.32 -23.49
CA GLY A 13 5.62 -12.89 -24.81
C GLY A 13 4.10 -12.80 -24.98
N SER A 14 3.31 -13.12 -23.95
CA SER A 14 1.84 -13.07 -24.00
C SER A 14 1.27 -12.01 -23.05
N TRP A 15 0.13 -11.42 -23.42
CA TRP A 15 -0.66 -10.60 -22.49
C TRP A 15 -1.42 -11.47 -21.47
N TRP A 16 -1.68 -12.73 -21.77
CA TRP A 16 -2.37 -13.67 -20.91
C TRP A 16 -1.71 -15.07 -21.06
N PRO A 17 -0.62 -15.34 -20.32
CA PRO A 17 0.09 -16.61 -20.43
C PRO A 17 -0.71 -17.77 -19.81
N PRO A 18 -0.38 -19.03 -20.12
CA PRO A 18 -0.91 -20.19 -19.40
C PRO A 18 -0.63 -20.09 -17.90
N MET A 19 -1.65 -20.33 -17.08
CA MET A 19 -1.61 -20.13 -15.63
C MET A 19 -2.36 -21.24 -14.91
N ASN A 20 -1.78 -21.79 -13.84
CA ASN A 20 -2.39 -22.78 -12.95
C ASN A 20 -2.79 -22.11 -11.63
N PHE A 21 -4.04 -21.62 -11.55
CA PHE A 21 -4.53 -20.91 -10.36
C PHE A 21 -4.81 -21.84 -9.18
N SER A 22 -5.18 -23.10 -9.43
CA SER A 22 -5.50 -24.06 -8.35
C SER A 22 -4.27 -24.38 -7.51
N GLN A 23 -3.11 -24.59 -8.14
CA GLN A 23 -1.86 -24.84 -7.42
C GLN A 23 -1.22 -23.55 -6.88
N ALA A 24 -1.50 -22.39 -7.51
CA ALA A 24 -0.97 -21.10 -7.10
C ALA A 24 -1.52 -20.60 -5.76
N PHE A 25 -2.81 -20.83 -5.49
CA PHE A 25 -3.55 -20.24 -4.38
C PHE A 25 -4.19 -21.29 -3.48
N GLU A 26 -3.36 -22.10 -2.84
CA GLU A 26 -3.79 -22.95 -1.71
C GLU A 26 -3.63 -22.19 -0.38
N ILE A 27 -4.54 -22.41 0.56
CA ILE A 27 -4.60 -21.63 1.81
C ILE A 27 -3.40 -21.90 2.72
N TRP A 28 -2.91 -23.14 2.79
CA TRP A 28 -1.97 -23.55 3.85
C TRP A 28 -0.80 -24.43 3.39
N ARG A 29 0.18 -23.90 2.67
CA ARG A 29 1.27 -24.71 2.10
C ARG A 29 2.64 -24.15 2.46
N GLU A 30 3.67 -24.99 2.36
CA GLU A 30 5.06 -24.52 2.45
C GLU A 30 5.43 -23.61 1.28
N LEU A 31 6.51 -22.83 1.44
CA LEU A 31 6.95 -21.91 0.39
C LEU A 31 7.57 -22.68 -0.78
N GLY A 32 6.99 -22.51 -1.97
CA GLY A 32 7.54 -23.12 -3.20
C GLY A 32 7.05 -24.54 -3.47
N GLU A 33 6.28 -25.12 -2.55
CA GLU A 33 5.67 -26.44 -2.68
C GLU A 33 4.15 -26.36 -2.58
N THR A 34 3.49 -27.43 -2.99
CA THR A 34 2.06 -27.72 -2.78
C THR A 34 1.80 -28.26 -1.38
N GLN A 35 0.53 -28.41 -1.00
CA GLN A 35 0.10 -29.15 0.20
C GLN A 35 0.75 -30.55 0.33
N ALA A 36 0.98 -31.20 -0.81
CA ALA A 36 1.53 -32.56 -0.85
C ALA A 36 3.07 -32.60 -0.74
N GLY A 37 3.73 -31.44 -0.53
CA GLY A 37 5.20 -31.35 -0.47
C GLY A 37 5.88 -31.49 -1.84
N VAL A 38 5.14 -31.28 -2.93
CA VAL A 38 5.69 -31.33 -4.29
C VAL A 38 5.96 -29.90 -4.78
N PRO A 39 7.09 -29.62 -5.47
CA PRO A 39 7.39 -28.31 -6.01
C PRO A 39 6.28 -27.73 -6.89
N LEU A 40 6.07 -26.42 -6.80
CA LEU A 40 5.10 -25.71 -7.63
C LEU A 40 5.50 -25.75 -9.11
N GLU A 41 4.49 -25.95 -9.96
CA GLU A 41 4.67 -25.85 -11.40
C GLU A 41 4.99 -24.40 -11.80
N PHE A 42 5.71 -24.25 -12.91
CA PHE A 42 6.01 -22.94 -13.45
C PHE A 42 4.74 -22.14 -13.82
N ALA A 43 3.68 -22.82 -14.28
CA ALA A 43 2.38 -22.20 -14.55
C ALA A 43 1.71 -21.63 -13.28
N ALA A 44 1.96 -22.25 -12.11
CA ALA A 44 1.49 -21.73 -10.83
C ALA A 44 2.32 -20.51 -10.39
N LEU A 45 3.64 -20.56 -10.55
CA LEU A 45 4.51 -19.40 -10.30
C LEU A 45 4.16 -18.20 -11.20
N THR A 46 3.78 -18.47 -12.45
CA THR A 46 3.26 -17.48 -13.40
C THR A 46 1.97 -16.87 -12.88
N ALA A 47 1.01 -17.70 -12.44
CA ALA A 47 -0.26 -17.23 -11.89
C ALA A 47 -0.06 -16.33 -10.65
N ILE A 48 0.83 -16.71 -9.72
CA ILE A 48 1.15 -15.89 -8.54
C ILE A 48 1.71 -14.54 -8.96
N HIS A 49 2.72 -14.52 -9.84
CA HIS A 49 3.38 -13.27 -10.23
C HIS A 49 2.45 -12.39 -11.06
N TYR A 50 1.70 -12.96 -12.00
CA TYR A 50 0.76 -12.22 -12.83
C TYR A 50 -0.37 -11.61 -11.98
N THR A 51 -0.92 -12.35 -11.01
CA THR A 51 -1.92 -11.83 -10.06
C THR A 51 -1.37 -10.68 -9.22
N HIS A 52 -0.12 -10.78 -8.75
CA HIS A 52 0.54 -9.69 -8.04
C HIS A 52 0.61 -8.42 -8.91
N ARG A 53 0.93 -8.54 -10.21
CA ARG A 53 0.97 -7.40 -11.15
C ARG A 53 -0.41 -6.76 -11.31
N LEU A 54 -1.47 -7.56 -11.47
CA LEU A 54 -2.83 -7.05 -11.55
C LEU A 54 -3.26 -6.32 -10.27
N ALA A 55 -2.99 -6.92 -9.10
CA ALA A 55 -3.27 -6.30 -7.81
C ALA A 55 -2.47 -5.00 -7.63
N ALA A 56 -1.21 -4.96 -8.07
CA ALA A 56 -0.38 -3.76 -8.00
C ALA A 56 -0.97 -2.60 -8.82
N TYR A 57 -1.52 -2.85 -10.01
CA TYR A 57 -2.20 -1.80 -10.80
C TYR A 57 -3.41 -1.23 -10.04
N LEU A 58 -4.24 -2.10 -9.46
CA LEU A 58 -5.41 -1.68 -8.68
C LEU A 58 -4.99 -0.88 -7.44
N VAL A 59 -4.05 -1.41 -6.65
CA VAL A 59 -3.55 -0.76 -5.43
C VAL A 59 -2.90 0.58 -5.76
N PHE A 60 -2.09 0.66 -6.82
CA PHE A 60 -1.45 1.92 -7.24
C PHE A 60 -2.50 2.98 -7.62
N ALA A 61 -3.56 2.59 -8.34
CA ALA A 61 -4.65 3.50 -8.68
C ALA A 61 -5.40 4.00 -7.42
N VAL A 62 -5.73 3.09 -6.49
CA VAL A 62 -6.40 3.44 -5.22
C VAL A 62 -5.52 4.37 -4.38
N LEU A 63 -4.23 4.08 -4.26
CA LEU A 63 -3.27 4.92 -3.53
C LEU A 63 -3.11 6.29 -4.19
N GLY A 64 -3.10 6.36 -5.52
CA GLY A 64 -3.06 7.63 -6.25
C GLY A 64 -4.28 8.50 -5.95
N VAL A 65 -5.48 7.93 -6.00
CA VAL A 65 -6.72 8.62 -5.62
C VAL A 65 -6.67 9.07 -4.16
N LEU A 66 -6.29 8.17 -3.25
CA LEU A 66 -6.18 8.47 -1.82
C LEU A 66 -5.19 9.62 -1.56
N ALA A 67 -3.99 9.57 -2.14
CA ALA A 67 -2.98 10.61 -2.00
C ALA A 67 -3.49 11.98 -2.47
N VAL A 68 -4.17 12.03 -3.63
CA VAL A 68 -4.78 13.26 -4.14
C VAL A 68 -5.84 13.80 -3.18
N ARG A 69 -6.69 12.93 -2.62
CA ARG A 69 -7.72 13.34 -1.64
C ARG A 69 -7.08 13.88 -0.36
N LEU A 70 -6.07 13.21 0.17
CA LEU A 70 -5.35 13.65 1.39
C LEU A 70 -4.62 14.97 1.17
N MET A 71 -4.01 15.19 0.00
CA MET A 71 -3.32 16.45 -0.30
C MET A 71 -4.25 17.67 -0.36
N ARG A 72 -5.55 17.47 -0.62
CA ARG A 72 -6.58 18.52 -0.58
C ARG A 72 -6.98 18.91 0.85
N LEU A 73 -6.73 18.05 1.84
CA LEU A 73 -6.98 18.32 3.25
C LEU A 73 -5.72 18.89 3.90
N PRO A 74 -5.72 20.15 4.39
CA PRO A 74 -4.52 20.76 4.96
C PRO A 74 -3.86 19.94 6.07
N ALA A 75 -4.65 19.33 6.95
CA ALA A 75 -4.17 18.53 8.07
C ALA A 75 -3.54 17.18 7.68
N LEU A 76 -3.94 16.61 6.53
CA LEU A 76 -3.46 15.31 6.05
C LEU A 76 -2.52 15.40 4.83
N ARG A 77 -2.11 16.63 4.48
CA ARG A 77 -1.33 16.88 3.27
C ARG A 77 0.05 16.22 3.29
N ALA A 78 0.69 16.16 4.46
CA ALA A 78 1.99 15.53 4.62
C ALA A 78 1.91 14.02 4.33
N GLN A 79 0.87 13.36 4.85
CA GLN A 79 0.58 11.94 4.67
C GLN A 79 0.29 11.65 3.20
N GLY A 80 -0.49 12.51 2.52
CA GLY A 80 -0.73 12.39 1.08
C GLY A 80 0.55 12.47 0.25
N ARG A 81 1.50 13.35 0.60
CA ARG A 81 2.81 13.46 -0.08
C ARG A 81 3.68 12.23 0.15
N TRP A 82 3.74 11.73 1.38
CA TRP A 82 4.48 10.51 1.71
C TRP A 82 3.91 9.28 0.99
N LEU A 83 2.58 9.13 0.97
CA LEU A 83 1.90 8.07 0.22
C LEU A 83 2.21 8.13 -1.27
N ALA A 84 2.14 9.31 -1.88
CA ALA A 84 2.47 9.48 -3.30
C ALA A 84 3.94 9.11 -3.59
N GLY A 85 4.88 9.60 -2.78
CA GLY A 85 6.30 9.31 -2.93
C GLY A 85 6.62 7.82 -2.78
N LEU A 86 6.06 7.16 -1.76
CA LEU A 86 6.25 5.73 -1.53
C LEU A 86 5.58 4.88 -2.61
N ALA A 87 4.40 5.27 -3.11
CA ALA A 87 3.76 4.57 -4.22
C ALA A 87 4.61 4.62 -5.50
N LEU A 88 5.20 5.78 -5.81
CA LEU A 88 6.12 5.92 -6.95
C LEU A 88 7.40 5.10 -6.75
N LEU A 89 7.97 5.11 -5.55
CA LEU A 89 9.11 4.27 -5.19
C LEU A 89 8.78 2.78 -5.36
N GLN A 90 7.59 2.35 -4.94
CA GLN A 90 7.14 0.96 -5.09
C GLN A 90 6.98 0.55 -6.55
N LEU A 91 6.44 1.45 -7.40
CA LEU A 91 6.34 1.19 -8.83
C LEU A 91 7.74 1.06 -9.45
N ALA A 92 8.66 1.99 -9.14
CA ALA A 92 10.02 1.98 -9.66
C ALA A 92 10.80 0.73 -9.24
N THR A 93 10.77 0.39 -7.95
CA THR A 93 11.47 -0.80 -7.41
C THR A 93 10.82 -2.10 -7.86
N GLY A 94 9.50 -2.16 -7.99
CA GLY A 94 8.76 -3.31 -8.52
C GLY A 94 9.11 -3.58 -9.98
N LEU A 95 9.11 -2.54 -10.83
CA LEU A 95 9.59 -2.65 -12.22
C LEU A 95 11.07 -3.01 -12.28
N GLY A 96 11.90 -2.43 -11.40
CA GLY A 96 13.32 -2.75 -11.30
C GLY A 96 13.56 -4.24 -10.99
N ASN A 97 12.77 -4.84 -10.10
CA ASN A 97 12.86 -6.27 -9.81
C ASN A 97 12.61 -7.15 -11.05
N VAL A 98 11.71 -6.71 -11.94
CA VAL A 98 11.37 -7.45 -13.18
C VAL A 98 12.41 -7.21 -14.28
N LEU A 99 12.74 -5.94 -14.56
CA LEU A 99 13.51 -5.55 -15.73
C LEU A 99 15.04 -5.63 -15.53
N LEU A 100 15.52 -5.55 -14.29
CA LEU A 100 16.94 -5.55 -13.97
C LEU A 100 17.44 -6.89 -13.41
N GLY A 101 16.63 -7.96 -13.51
CA GLY A 101 17.02 -9.29 -13.05
C GLY A 101 17.07 -9.44 -11.52
N TRP A 102 16.10 -8.85 -10.82
CA TRP A 102 15.93 -8.98 -9.36
C TRP A 102 17.15 -8.52 -8.52
N PRO A 103 17.64 -7.27 -8.69
CA PRO A 103 18.76 -6.77 -7.89
C PRO A 103 18.36 -6.64 -6.41
N LEU A 104 19.24 -7.10 -5.52
CA LEU A 104 18.98 -7.15 -4.07
C LEU A 104 18.50 -5.80 -3.50
N VAL A 105 19.11 -4.70 -3.93
CA VAL A 105 18.74 -3.36 -3.49
C VAL A 105 17.30 -3.02 -3.85
N ALA A 106 16.84 -3.38 -5.06
CA ALA A 106 15.44 -3.15 -5.45
C ALA A 106 14.49 -4.06 -4.67
N ALA A 107 14.86 -5.32 -4.40
CA ALA A 107 14.05 -6.24 -3.61
C ALA A 107 13.86 -5.76 -2.17
N VAL A 108 14.95 -5.31 -1.53
CA VAL A 108 14.95 -4.76 -0.18
C VAL A 108 14.15 -3.46 -0.12
N LEU A 109 14.40 -2.53 -1.04
CA LEU A 109 13.64 -1.26 -1.09
C LEU A 109 12.16 -1.49 -1.37
N HIS A 110 11.81 -2.47 -2.22
CA HIS A 110 10.42 -2.80 -2.49
C HIS A 110 9.72 -3.34 -1.23
N THR A 111 10.38 -4.22 -0.47
CA THR A 111 9.78 -4.78 0.75
C THR A 111 9.72 -3.74 1.87
N GLY A 112 10.82 -3.02 2.10
CA GLY A 112 10.89 -1.96 3.10
C GLY A 112 9.98 -0.78 2.78
N GLY A 113 9.85 -0.40 1.51
CA GLY A 113 8.95 0.65 1.05
C GLY A 113 7.47 0.28 1.25
N ALA A 114 7.10 -0.98 1.05
CA ALA A 114 5.76 -1.47 1.39
C ALA A 114 5.48 -1.38 2.90
N ALA A 115 6.44 -1.75 3.75
CA ALA A 115 6.31 -1.61 5.21
C ALA A 115 6.18 -0.14 5.62
N ALA A 116 7.00 0.75 5.07
CA ALA A 116 6.90 2.19 5.30
C ALA A 116 5.53 2.75 4.86
N MET A 117 4.99 2.27 3.73
CA MET A 117 3.66 2.67 3.27
C MET A 117 2.56 2.23 4.24
N ALA A 118 2.65 1.03 4.82
CA ALA A 118 1.73 0.57 5.86
C ALA A 118 1.77 1.47 7.11
N VAL A 119 2.97 1.95 7.50
CA VAL A 119 3.13 2.91 8.59
C VAL A 119 2.44 4.24 8.26
N VAL A 120 2.62 4.77 7.05
CA VAL A 120 1.97 6.03 6.64
C VAL A 120 0.45 5.89 6.59
N LEU A 121 -0.08 4.75 6.09
CA LEU A 121 -1.52 4.48 6.11
C LEU A 121 -2.06 4.44 7.55
N THR A 122 -1.36 3.77 8.46
CA THR A 122 -1.72 3.71 9.88
C THR A 122 -1.70 5.09 10.52
N TRP A 123 -0.65 5.88 10.25
CA TRP A 123 -0.57 7.27 10.70
C TRP A 123 -1.73 8.12 10.17
N THR A 124 -2.07 7.97 8.89
CA THR A 124 -3.22 8.66 8.27
C THR A 124 -4.53 8.30 8.97
N LEU A 125 -4.74 7.01 9.28
CA LEU A 125 -5.93 6.53 9.98
C LEU A 125 -6.03 7.12 11.40
N CYS A 126 -4.92 7.17 12.14
CA CYS A 126 -4.88 7.77 13.46
C CYS A 126 -5.23 9.26 13.43
N GLU A 127 -4.60 10.04 12.55
CA GLU A 127 -4.86 11.49 12.45
C GLU A 127 -6.30 11.79 11.97
N SER A 128 -6.81 11.01 11.01
CA SER A 128 -8.20 11.17 10.54
C SER A 128 -9.24 10.97 11.66
N ARG A 129 -8.95 10.08 12.62
CA ARG A 129 -9.81 9.83 13.78
C ARG A 129 -9.72 10.93 14.83
N ARG A 130 -8.55 11.57 14.98
CA ARG A 130 -8.36 12.70 15.91
C ARG A 130 -9.20 13.91 15.49
N GLU A 131 -9.25 14.21 14.20
CA GLU A 131 -10.13 15.26 13.68
C GLU A 131 -11.60 14.97 13.95
N ALA A 132 -12.06 13.74 13.68
CA ALA A 132 -13.45 13.34 13.93
C ALA A 132 -13.84 13.43 15.41
N ALA A 133 -12.92 13.07 16.33
CA ALA A 133 -13.14 13.17 17.77
C ALA A 133 -13.15 14.63 18.28
N GLY A 134 -12.31 15.50 17.71
CA GLY A 134 -12.29 16.93 18.03
C GLY A 134 -13.59 17.66 17.68
N VAL A 135 -14.27 17.23 16.60
CA VAL A 135 -15.58 17.78 16.19
C VAL A 135 -16.72 17.37 17.14
N HIS A 136 -16.61 16.23 17.82
CA HIS A 136 -17.66 15.70 18.72
C HIS A 136 -17.49 16.05 20.20
N SER A 137 -16.50 16.87 20.59
CA SER A 137 -16.31 17.22 22.00
C SER A 137 -17.35 18.26 22.46
N PRO A 138 -18.28 17.93 23.38
CA PRO A 138 -19.36 18.83 23.80
C PRO A 138 -18.92 20.02 24.69
N LEU A 139 -17.62 20.13 25.00
CA LEU A 139 -17.10 21.07 25.99
C LEU A 139 -16.71 22.46 25.44
N SER A 140 -17.06 22.78 24.18
CA SER A 140 -16.79 24.11 23.61
C SER A 140 -17.72 25.22 24.10
N HIS A 141 -18.75 24.90 24.88
CA HIS A 141 -19.67 25.87 25.45
C HIS A 141 -19.36 26.22 26.92
N VAL A 142 -18.10 26.52 27.24
CA VAL A 142 -17.79 27.25 28.49
C VAL A 142 -17.81 28.74 28.16
N PRO A 143 -18.87 29.49 28.52
CA PRO A 143 -18.87 30.94 28.34
C PRO A 143 -17.71 31.55 29.15
N PRO A 144 -17.08 32.64 28.65
CA PRO A 144 -15.99 33.29 29.37
C PRO A 144 -16.49 33.75 30.75
N PRO A 145 -15.66 33.64 31.81
CA PRO A 145 -16.05 34.14 33.12
C PRO A 145 -16.34 35.64 32.99
N THR A 146 -17.59 36.02 33.22
CA THR A 146 -18.00 37.42 33.28
C THR A 146 -17.21 38.07 34.40
N ARG A 147 -16.26 38.93 34.03
CA ARG A 147 -15.46 39.73 34.95
C ARG A 147 -16.42 40.67 35.69
N ARG A 148 -16.87 40.25 36.87
CA ARG A 148 -17.67 41.09 37.76
C ARG A 148 -16.76 42.19 38.28
N LEU A 149 -16.76 43.33 37.58
CA LEU A 149 -16.21 44.58 38.08
C LEU A 149 -17.12 45.04 39.21
N GLU A 150 -16.91 44.52 40.42
CA GLU A 150 -17.43 45.14 41.63
C GLU A 150 -16.52 46.32 41.98
N ALA A 151 -16.84 47.44 41.33
CA ALA A 151 -16.51 48.76 41.83
C ALA A 151 -17.58 49.14 42.87
N ALA A 152 -17.26 48.96 44.15
CA ALA A 152 -17.91 49.65 45.28
C ALA A 152 -16.75 49.99 46.24
N ARG A 153 -16.32 51.25 46.36
CA ARG A 153 -16.93 52.30 47.18
C ARG A 153 -17.21 51.83 48.61
#